data_AF-A0A968VXD6-F1
#
_entry.id   AF-A0A968VXD6-F1
#
_cell.length_a   1.000
_cell.length_b   1.000
_cell.length_c   1.000
_cell.angle_alpha   90.00
_cell.angle_beta   90.00
_cell.angle_gamma   90.00
#
_symmetry.space_group_name_H-M   'P 1'
#
loop_
_entity.id
_entity.type
_entity.pdbx_description
1 polymer ?
#
loop_
_entity_poly.entity_id
_entity_poly.type
_entity_poly.pdbx_seq_one_letter_code
_entity_poly.pdbx_strand_id
1 'polypeptide(L)'
;MYANDTVIANGLTFTKTNDYDIYKPNNFIVNLNKGPQKLKAEITGGWLNLDRVLFYQTDSTPPSAPVLASAESIGITAANLFWAPSTDNLYLYYYNVYANGKQIKTVQDTSVALTGLLPNESFEVYVTAVDIEGNESEASNIQTFVTLSDTVPPWHQKRRTCLKLPKPPQP
;
A
#
# COMPACT_ATOMS: atom_id res chain seq x y z
N MET A 1 23.81 25.03 -9.63
CA MET A 1 23.88 23.62 -9.20
C MET A 1 24.05 22.75 -10.42
N TYR A 2 24.86 21.71 -10.30
CA TYR A 2 25.19 20.79 -11.37
C TYR A 2 24.91 19.35 -10.95
N ALA A 3 24.49 18.51 -11.90
CA ALA A 3 24.55 17.05 -11.80
C ALA A 3 25.45 16.52 -12.92
N ASN A 4 26.48 15.75 -12.57
CA ASN A 4 27.48 15.24 -13.54
C ASN A 4 27.97 16.35 -14.49
N ASP A 5 28.33 17.50 -13.92
CA ASP A 5 28.79 18.72 -14.61
C ASP A 5 27.77 19.40 -15.55
N THR A 6 26.54 18.91 -15.62
CA THR A 6 25.43 19.58 -16.32
C THR A 6 24.67 20.48 -15.36
N VAL A 7 24.35 21.71 -15.76
CA VAL A 7 23.55 22.63 -14.94
C VAL A 7 22.13 22.09 -14.75
N ILE A 8 21.70 21.93 -13.48
CA ILE A 8 20.35 21.48 -13.11
C ILE A 8 19.49 22.58 -12.46
N ALA A 9 20.13 23.63 -11.94
CA ALA A 9 19.44 24.81 -11.41
C ALA A 9 20.41 25.99 -11.32
N ASN A 10 19.93 27.20 -11.64
CA ASN A 10 20.69 28.45 -11.61
C ASN A 10 19.93 29.55 -10.87
N GLY A 11 20.65 30.59 -10.44
CA GLY A 11 20.04 31.76 -9.80
C GLY A 11 19.39 31.48 -8.44
N LEU A 12 19.76 30.38 -7.78
CA LEU A 12 19.26 30.05 -6.46
C LEU A 12 19.76 31.08 -5.45
N THR A 13 18.85 31.61 -4.64
CA THR A 13 19.18 32.59 -3.59
C THR A 13 18.88 32.00 -2.22
N PHE A 14 19.77 32.30 -1.28
CA PHE A 14 19.65 31.87 0.11
C PHE A 14 19.37 33.09 0.98
N THR A 15 18.49 32.94 1.96
CA THR A 15 18.19 34.05 2.87
C THR A 15 19.37 34.24 3.80
N LYS A 16 20.00 35.41 3.77
CA LYS A 16 21.08 35.76 4.71
C LYS A 16 20.54 35.68 6.15
N THR A 17 21.26 34.97 7.00
CA THR A 17 21.10 35.04 8.46
C THR A 17 22.15 35.99 9.02
N ASN A 18 21.83 36.68 10.12
CA ASN A 18 22.76 37.62 10.77
C ASN A 18 23.72 36.90 11.76
N ASP A 19 23.66 35.57 11.82
CA ASP A 19 24.37 34.72 12.77
C ASP A 19 24.66 33.36 12.11
N TYR A 20 25.82 32.77 12.40
CA TYR A 20 26.24 31.47 11.88
C TYR A 20 25.46 30.30 12.52
N ASP A 21 24.94 30.49 13.74
CA ASP A 21 24.19 29.47 14.48
C ASP A 21 22.67 29.51 14.17
N ILE A 22 22.21 30.51 13.41
CA ILE A 22 20.83 30.61 12.95
C ILE A 22 20.75 30.06 11.53
N TYR A 23 20.00 28.97 11.35
CA TYR A 23 19.73 28.37 10.05
C TYR A 23 18.33 28.74 9.54
N LYS A 24 18.22 28.98 8.23
CA LYS A 24 16.94 29.04 7.52
C LYS A 24 16.96 28.01 6.40
N PRO A 25 15.99 27.06 6.36
CA PRO A 25 15.94 26.09 5.28
C PRO A 25 15.55 26.78 3.97
N ASN A 26 16.23 26.40 2.90
CA ASN A 26 15.91 26.77 1.53
C ASN A 26 15.68 25.46 0.77
N ASN A 27 14.47 25.28 0.23
CA ASN A 27 14.11 24.07 -0.49
C ASN A 27 14.10 24.36 -1.99
N PHE A 28 14.76 23.51 -2.77
CA PHE A 28 14.79 23.60 -4.22
C PHE A 28 14.46 22.23 -4.81
N ILE A 29 13.55 22.20 -5.77
CA ILE A 29 13.27 20.99 -6.54
C ILE A 29 14.21 20.99 -7.74
N VAL A 30 14.95 19.90 -7.91
CA VAL A 30 15.82 19.67 -9.06
C VAL A 30 15.48 18.33 -9.69
N ASN A 31 15.44 18.27 -11.02
CA ASN A 31 15.21 17.02 -11.73
C ASN A 31 16.54 16.28 -11.89
N LEU A 32 16.57 15.03 -11.45
CA LEU A 32 17.74 14.16 -11.52
C LEU A 32 17.42 12.95 -12.41
N ASN A 33 18.35 12.61 -13.30
CA ASN A 33 18.33 11.34 -14.04
C ASN A 33 18.51 10.12 -13.11
N LYS A 34 17.93 8.99 -13.52
CA LYS A 34 18.09 7.69 -12.84
C LYS A 34 19.56 7.27 -12.76
N GLY A 35 19.94 6.70 -11.62
CA GLY A 35 21.28 6.19 -11.34
C GLY A 35 22.16 7.15 -10.55
N PRO A 36 23.41 6.76 -10.24
CA PRO A 36 24.31 7.59 -9.44
C PRO A 36 24.63 8.91 -10.14
N GLN A 37 24.49 10.01 -9.42
CA GLN A 37 24.86 11.34 -9.92
C GLN A 37 25.71 12.10 -8.91
N LYS A 38 26.74 12.79 -9.40
CA LYS A 38 27.54 13.71 -8.61
C LYS A 38 26.90 15.09 -8.64
N LEU A 39 26.54 15.60 -7.46
CA LEU A 39 25.98 16.93 -7.32
C LEU A 39 27.07 17.93 -6.92
N LYS A 40 27.09 19.09 -7.58
CA LYS A 40 28.00 20.20 -7.28
C LYS A 40 27.21 21.50 -7.16
N ALA A 41 27.46 22.25 -6.09
CA ALA A 41 26.98 23.62 -5.95
C ALA A 41 28.17 24.57 -6.12
N GLU A 42 28.00 25.62 -6.92
CA GLU A 42 28.97 26.68 -7.10
C GLU A 42 28.34 28.00 -6.67
N ILE A 43 29.12 28.84 -6.01
CA ILE A 43 28.70 30.13 -5.49
C ILE A 43 29.35 31.21 -6.33
N THR A 44 28.55 32.12 -6.85
CA THR A 44 29.03 33.24 -7.67
C THR A 44 29.25 34.51 -6.87
N GLY A 45 28.84 34.56 -5.59
CA GLY A 45 29.12 35.66 -4.67
C GLY A 45 28.68 35.39 -3.24
N GLY A 46 29.34 36.06 -2.28
CA GLY A 46 29.07 35.91 -0.84
C GLY A 46 29.77 34.72 -0.19
N TRP A 47 29.39 34.42 1.05
CA TRP A 47 29.88 33.28 1.84
C TRP A 47 28.81 32.21 1.95
N LEU A 48 29.22 30.94 1.91
CA LEU A 48 28.34 29.80 2.15
C LEU A 48 28.21 29.54 3.65
N ASN A 49 26.99 29.42 4.14
CA ASN A 49 26.71 28.78 5.42
C ASN A 49 25.84 27.54 5.16
N LEU A 50 26.45 26.47 4.66
CA LEU A 50 25.79 25.17 4.44
C LEU A 50 26.12 24.25 5.62
N ASP A 51 25.16 24.12 6.53
CA ASP A 51 25.24 23.18 7.65
C ASP A 51 24.81 21.76 7.19
N ARG A 52 23.65 21.66 6.52
CA ARG A 52 23.10 20.38 6.07
C ARG A 52 22.55 20.46 4.65
N VAL A 53 22.76 19.37 3.90
CA VAL A 53 22.12 19.12 2.62
C VAL A 53 21.32 17.84 2.75
N LEU A 54 20.00 17.93 2.58
CA LEU A 54 19.09 16.80 2.57
C LEU A 54 18.60 16.57 1.16
N PHE A 55 18.55 15.30 0.75
CA PHE A 55 17.95 14.87 -0.50
C PHE A 55 16.70 14.08 -0.17
N TYR A 56 15.58 14.48 -0.76
CA TYR A 56 14.35 13.69 -0.77
C TYR A 56 14.00 13.43 -2.23
N GLN A 57 13.72 12.17 -2.53
CA GLN A 57 13.13 11.80 -3.82
C GLN A 57 11.61 11.89 -3.67
N THR A 58 10.96 12.38 -4.70
CA THR A 58 9.50 12.33 -4.80
C THR A 58 9.15 11.39 -5.92
N ASP A 59 8.27 10.43 -5.65
CA ASP A 59 7.57 9.68 -6.68
C ASP A 59 6.22 10.31 -6.98
N SER A 60 5.89 10.39 -8.26
CA SER A 60 4.55 10.76 -8.73
C SER A 60 3.99 9.73 -9.70
N THR A 61 4.68 8.61 -9.90
CA THR A 61 4.27 7.54 -10.79
C THR A 61 3.60 6.48 -9.93
N PRO A 62 2.31 6.19 -10.13
CA PRO A 62 1.67 5.11 -9.42
C PRO A 62 2.28 3.75 -9.78
N PRO A 63 2.20 2.76 -8.86
CA PRO A 63 2.55 1.38 -9.18
C PRO A 63 1.73 0.81 -10.33
N SER A 64 2.21 -0.30 -10.93
CA SER A 64 1.40 -1.06 -11.88
C SER A 64 0.16 -1.66 -11.20
N ALA A 65 -0.96 -1.71 -11.91
CA ALA A 65 -2.16 -2.39 -11.43
C ALA A 65 -1.84 -3.86 -11.06
N PRO A 66 -2.30 -4.37 -9.90
CA PRO A 66 -2.19 -5.78 -9.57
C PRO A 66 -3.01 -6.64 -10.54
N VAL A 67 -2.67 -7.92 -10.66
CA VAL A 67 -3.51 -8.90 -11.38
C VAL A 67 -4.12 -9.87 -10.37
N LEU A 68 -5.43 -9.76 -10.15
CA LEU A 68 -6.15 -10.62 -9.22
C LEU A 68 -6.26 -12.02 -9.80
N ALA A 69 -5.52 -12.96 -9.20
CA ALA A 69 -5.32 -14.30 -9.72
C ALA A 69 -6.50 -15.21 -9.36
N SER A 70 -6.92 -15.22 -8.10
CA SER A 70 -8.02 -16.10 -7.64
C SER A 70 -8.69 -15.62 -6.35
N ALA A 71 -9.95 -16.07 -6.20
CA ALA A 71 -10.74 -16.06 -4.99
C ALA A 71 -11.07 -17.52 -4.64
N GLU A 72 -10.53 -18.01 -3.53
CA GLU A 72 -10.54 -19.43 -3.16
C GLU A 72 -11.00 -19.62 -1.71
N SER A 73 -11.16 -20.89 -1.30
CA SER A 73 -11.54 -21.24 0.08
C SER A 73 -12.81 -20.50 0.55
N ILE A 74 -13.78 -20.33 -0.35
CA ILE A 74 -15.01 -19.58 -0.09
C ILE A 74 -15.84 -20.35 0.95
N GLY A 75 -15.99 -19.74 2.11
CA GLY A 75 -16.77 -20.24 3.24
C GLY A 75 -18.08 -19.48 3.43
N ILE A 76 -18.70 -19.68 4.59
CA ILE A 76 -19.95 -19.00 4.97
C ILE A 76 -19.70 -17.50 5.22
N THR A 77 -18.57 -17.13 5.82
CA THR A 77 -18.24 -15.74 6.19
C THR A 77 -16.80 -15.34 5.86
N ALA A 78 -16.12 -16.11 4.99
CA ALA A 78 -14.71 -15.92 4.66
C ALA A 78 -14.40 -16.34 3.22
N ALA A 79 -13.30 -15.81 2.68
CA ALA A 79 -12.72 -16.20 1.40
C ALA A 79 -11.24 -15.79 1.38
N ASN A 80 -10.40 -16.44 0.58
CA ASN A 80 -9.00 -16.06 0.39
C ASN A 80 -8.79 -15.46 -1.00
N LEU A 81 -8.09 -14.33 -1.09
CA LEU A 81 -7.72 -13.70 -2.35
C LEU A 81 -6.21 -13.81 -2.57
N PHE A 82 -5.81 -14.00 -3.83
CA PHE A 82 -4.42 -14.05 -4.27
C PHE A 82 -4.24 -13.22 -5.54
N TRP A 83 -3.10 -12.51 -5.66
CA TRP A 83 -2.77 -11.71 -6.84
C TRP A 83 -1.27 -11.78 -7.16
N ALA A 84 -0.94 -11.41 -8.40
CA ALA A 84 0.45 -11.20 -8.80
C ALA A 84 0.99 -9.87 -8.23
N PRO A 85 2.28 -9.81 -7.84
CA PRO A 85 2.87 -8.59 -7.31
C PRO A 85 2.86 -7.46 -8.36
N SER A 86 2.78 -6.23 -7.86
CA SER A 86 2.90 -5.01 -8.65
C SER A 86 4.35 -4.58 -8.70
N THR A 87 4.71 -3.80 -9.72
CA THR A 87 6.02 -3.17 -9.83
C THR A 87 5.87 -1.66 -9.76
N ASP A 88 6.87 -1.01 -9.20
CA ASP A 88 6.96 0.43 -9.09
C ASP A 88 8.39 0.90 -9.46
N ASN A 89 8.58 2.17 -9.82
CA ASN A 89 9.91 2.70 -10.15
C ASN A 89 10.81 2.94 -8.93
N LEU A 90 10.24 3.13 -7.73
CA LEU A 90 10.99 3.28 -6.49
C LEU A 90 10.65 2.20 -5.47
N TYR A 91 9.45 2.20 -4.92
CA TYR A 91 9.10 1.29 -3.84
C TYR A 91 7.58 1.11 -3.67
N LEU A 92 7.11 -0.12 -3.83
CA LEU A 92 5.76 -0.50 -3.47
C LEU A 92 5.61 -0.64 -1.95
N TYR A 93 4.58 -0.02 -1.36
CA TYR A 93 4.40 0.02 0.09
C TYR A 93 3.33 -0.98 0.60
N TYR A 94 2.14 -0.98 0.00
CA TYR A 94 1.05 -1.90 0.36
C TYR A 94 0.01 -2.05 -0.75
N TYR A 95 -0.99 -2.89 -0.51
CA TYR A 95 -2.17 -3.10 -1.34
C TYR A 95 -3.44 -2.73 -0.58
N ASN A 96 -4.38 -2.07 -1.25
CA ASN A 96 -5.75 -1.90 -0.76
C ASN A 96 -6.64 -2.97 -1.38
N VAL A 97 -7.47 -3.60 -0.54
CA VAL A 97 -8.39 -4.65 -0.96
C VAL A 97 -9.81 -4.13 -0.82
N TYR A 98 -10.57 -4.23 -1.90
CA TYR A 98 -11.92 -3.72 -1.99
C TYR A 98 -12.94 -4.86 -2.13
N ALA A 99 -14.09 -4.70 -1.51
CA ALA A 99 -15.26 -5.54 -1.73
C ALA A 99 -16.50 -4.65 -1.90
N ASN A 100 -17.25 -4.88 -2.97
CA ASN A 100 -18.45 -4.12 -3.35
C ASN A 100 -18.19 -2.59 -3.36
N GLY A 101 -17.04 -2.19 -3.92
CA GLY A 101 -16.62 -0.77 -4.02
C GLY A 101 -16.10 -0.14 -2.73
N LYS A 102 -16.04 -0.88 -1.62
CA LYS A 102 -15.52 -0.37 -0.33
C LYS A 102 -14.17 -1.01 0.00
N GLN A 103 -13.20 -0.20 0.42
CA GLN A 103 -11.94 -0.69 0.98
C GLN A 103 -12.23 -1.43 2.29
N ILE A 104 -11.85 -2.70 2.35
CA ILE A 104 -12.06 -3.57 3.51
C ILE A 104 -10.77 -3.93 4.24
N LYS A 105 -9.62 -3.89 3.55
CA LYS A 105 -8.30 -4.20 4.13
C LYS A 105 -7.18 -3.44 3.44
N THR A 106 -6.07 -3.34 4.16
CA THR A 106 -4.76 -2.97 3.63
C THR A 106 -3.76 -4.04 4.06
N VAL A 107 -2.95 -4.53 3.13
CA VAL A 107 -1.96 -5.61 3.37
C VAL A 107 -0.69 -5.37 2.57
N GLN A 108 0.44 -5.94 2.99
CA GLN A 108 1.69 -5.88 2.22
C GLN A 108 1.93 -7.14 1.39
N ASP A 109 1.38 -8.27 1.83
CA ASP A 109 1.46 -9.53 1.10
C ASP A 109 0.57 -9.53 -0.14
N THR A 110 0.88 -10.41 -1.09
CA THR A 110 0.07 -10.60 -2.32
C THR A 110 -1.08 -11.59 -2.13
N SER A 111 -1.54 -11.74 -0.88
CA SER A 111 -2.68 -12.59 -0.53
C SER A 111 -3.35 -12.09 0.74
N VAL A 112 -4.64 -12.35 0.88
CA VAL A 112 -5.37 -12.01 2.10
C VAL A 112 -6.54 -12.96 2.38
N ALA A 113 -6.76 -13.26 3.66
CA ALA A 113 -7.99 -13.85 4.14
C ALA A 113 -9.03 -12.76 4.45
N LEU A 114 -10.14 -12.79 3.72
CA LEU A 114 -11.34 -12.02 4.01
C LEU A 114 -12.14 -12.74 5.09
N THR A 115 -12.68 -11.98 6.04
CA THR A 115 -13.48 -12.49 7.17
C THR A 115 -14.60 -11.51 7.46
N GLY A 116 -15.67 -11.99 8.12
CA GLY A 116 -16.84 -11.15 8.42
C GLY A 116 -17.72 -10.88 7.21
N LEU A 117 -17.63 -11.71 6.16
CA LEU A 117 -18.54 -11.66 5.02
C LEU A 117 -19.93 -12.15 5.43
N LEU A 118 -20.95 -11.65 4.74
CA LEU A 118 -22.33 -12.11 4.92
C LEU A 118 -22.53 -13.46 4.20
N PRO A 119 -23.28 -14.42 4.78
CA PRO A 119 -23.61 -15.68 4.13
C PRO A 119 -24.54 -15.50 2.94
N ASN A 120 -24.41 -16.36 1.92
CA ASN A 120 -25.27 -16.38 0.73
C ASN A 120 -25.34 -15.03 -0.01
N GLU A 121 -24.25 -14.28 -0.01
CA GLU A 121 -24.15 -12.96 -0.64
C GLU A 121 -23.08 -12.98 -1.73
N SER A 122 -23.33 -12.22 -2.80
CA SER A 122 -22.38 -12.02 -3.88
C SER A 122 -21.42 -10.88 -3.51
N PHE A 123 -20.13 -11.13 -3.71
CA PHE A 123 -19.07 -10.15 -3.51
C PHE A 123 -18.34 -9.90 -4.82
N GLU A 124 -18.18 -8.62 -5.14
CA GLU A 124 -17.27 -8.12 -6.18
C GLU A 124 -15.99 -7.64 -5.52
N VAL A 125 -14.84 -8.18 -5.90
CA VAL A 125 -13.55 -7.84 -5.30
C VAL A 125 -12.53 -7.39 -6.34
N TYR A 126 -11.69 -6.44 -5.93
CA TYR A 126 -10.53 -5.97 -6.67
C TYR A 126 -9.48 -5.42 -5.70
N VAL A 127 -8.26 -5.24 -6.21
CA VAL A 127 -7.10 -4.81 -5.43
C VAL A 127 -6.40 -3.66 -6.17
N THR A 128 -5.89 -2.68 -5.44
CA THR A 128 -4.97 -1.63 -5.93
C THR A 128 -3.66 -1.73 -5.16
N ALA A 129 -2.58 -1.20 -5.73
CA ALA A 129 -1.27 -1.10 -5.09
C ALA A 129 -0.96 0.37 -4.78
N VAL A 130 -0.22 0.63 -3.70
CA VAL A 130 0.16 1.97 -3.23
C VAL A 130 1.65 2.01 -2.94
N ASP A 131 2.34 3.02 -3.44
CA ASP A 131 3.76 3.27 -3.15
C ASP A 131 3.98 3.99 -1.81
N ILE A 132 5.24 4.30 -1.48
CA ILE A 132 5.60 4.95 -0.20
C ILE A 132 5.25 6.45 -0.18
N GLU A 133 5.05 7.07 -1.34
CA GLU A 133 4.62 8.44 -1.53
C GLU A 133 3.09 8.60 -1.55
N GLY A 134 2.35 7.49 -1.58
CA GLY A 134 0.90 7.44 -1.54
C GLY A 134 0.22 7.48 -2.91
N ASN A 135 0.95 7.26 -4.02
CA ASN A 135 0.36 7.10 -5.33
C ASN A 135 -0.33 5.73 -5.41
N GLU A 136 -1.63 5.72 -5.72
CA GLU A 136 -2.44 4.50 -5.85
C GLU A 136 -2.58 4.12 -7.33
N SER A 137 -2.39 2.84 -7.63
CA SER A 137 -2.51 2.27 -8.97
C SER A 137 -3.96 2.26 -9.45
N GLU A 138 -4.14 2.04 -10.76
CA GLU A 138 -5.41 1.55 -11.28
C GLU A 138 -5.82 0.23 -10.60
N ALA A 139 -7.12 -0.07 -10.60
CA ALA A 139 -7.66 -1.30 -10.04
C ALA A 139 -7.24 -2.54 -10.85
N SER A 140 -7.10 -3.67 -10.16
CA SER A 140 -6.98 -4.97 -10.81
C SER A 140 -8.22 -5.32 -11.64
N ASN A 141 -8.15 -6.44 -12.36
CA ASN A 141 -9.36 -7.11 -12.80
C ASN A 141 -10.28 -7.44 -11.61
N ILE A 142 -11.58 -7.41 -11.87
CA ILE A 142 -12.62 -7.76 -10.91
C ILE A 142 -12.79 -9.29 -10.86
N GLN A 143 -12.97 -9.84 -9.66
CA GLN A 143 -13.51 -11.19 -9.47
C GLN A 143 -14.78 -11.15 -8.65
N THR A 144 -15.69 -12.08 -8.94
CA THR A 144 -16.93 -12.26 -8.19
C THR A 144 -17.01 -13.65 -7.58
N PHE A 145 -17.54 -13.74 -6.37
CA PHE A 145 -17.85 -15.00 -5.71
C PHE A 145 -19.09 -14.88 -4.81
N VAL A 146 -19.71 -16.01 -4.49
CA VAL A 146 -20.85 -16.08 -3.58
C VAL A 146 -20.46 -16.89 -2.36
N THR A 147 -20.63 -16.32 -1.17
CA THR A 147 -20.38 -17.04 0.09
C THR A 147 -21.37 -18.18 0.28
N LEU A 148 -20.95 -19.21 1.02
CA LEU A 148 -21.83 -20.35 1.31
C LEU A 148 -23.00 -19.92 2.20
N SER A 149 -24.16 -20.54 2.02
CA SER A 149 -25.32 -20.30 2.88
C SER A 149 -25.09 -20.87 4.28
N ASP A 150 -25.57 -20.16 5.31
CA ASP A 150 -25.66 -20.73 6.65
C ASP A 150 -26.85 -21.68 6.74
N THR A 151 -26.57 -22.98 6.81
CA THR A 151 -27.59 -24.03 6.91
C THR A 151 -27.81 -24.51 8.34
N VAL A 152 -27.11 -23.92 9.33
CA VAL A 152 -27.24 -24.31 10.73
C VAL A 152 -28.35 -23.49 11.39
N PRO A 153 -29.44 -24.11 11.85
CA PRO A 153 -30.49 -23.37 12.54
C PRO A 153 -29.99 -22.81 13.88
N PRO A 154 -30.48 -21.64 14.33
CA PRO A 154 -30.04 -20.99 15.58
C PRO A 154 -30.10 -21.89 16.83
N TRP A 155 -30.99 -22.89 16.85
CA TRP A 155 -31.20 -23.81 17.98
C TRP A 155 -30.24 -25.00 18.06
N HIS A 156 -29.35 -25.23 17.08
CA HIS A 156 -28.41 -26.36 17.08
C HIS A 156 -27.00 -26.05 17.60
N GLN A 157 -26.63 -24.78 17.80
CA GLN A 157 -25.30 -24.43 18.33
C GLN A 157 -25.10 -24.83 19.80
N LYS A 158 -26.17 -24.86 20.63
CA LYS A 158 -26.08 -25.22 22.06
C LYS A 158 -25.95 -26.72 22.37
N ARG A 159 -26.04 -27.62 21.38
CA ARG A 159 -26.09 -29.09 21.64
C ARG A 159 -24.78 -29.83 21.43
N ARG A 160 -23.67 -29.15 21.08
CA ARG A 160 -22.36 -29.80 20.86
C ARG A 160 -21.63 -30.26 22.14
N THR A 161 -22.16 -30.00 23.33
CA THR A 161 -21.55 -30.39 24.62
C THR A 161 -22.31 -31.47 25.40
N CYS A 162 -23.43 -32.01 24.92
CA CYS A 162 -24.05 -33.14 25.60
C CYS A 162 -23.30 -34.44 25.25
N LEU A 163 -22.45 -34.87 26.18
CA LEU A 163 -21.88 -36.20 26.26
C LEU A 163 -22.92 -37.26 25.87
N LYS A 164 -22.45 -38.28 25.14
CA LYS A 164 -23.13 -39.56 24.96
C LYS A 164 -23.62 -40.09 26.31
N LEU A 165 -24.89 -39.91 26.63
CA LEU A 165 -25.51 -40.66 27.71
C LEU A 165 -25.75 -42.09 27.21
N PRO A 166 -25.31 -43.13 27.95
CA PRO A 166 -25.54 -44.50 27.57
C PRO A 166 -27.05 -44.81 27.54
N LYS A 167 -27.45 -45.61 26.55
CA LYS A 167 -28.84 -46.05 26.34
C LYS A 167 -29.33 -46.80 27.59
N PRO A 168 -30.48 -46.42 28.18
CA PRO A 168 -31.03 -47.15 29.32
C PRO A 168 -31.49 -48.57 28.89
N PRO A 169 -31.29 -49.58 29.75
CA PRO A 169 -31.70 -50.95 29.45
C PRO A 169 -33.21 -50.99 29.24
N GLN A 170 -33.63 -51.65 28.16
CA GLN A 170 -35.05 -51.84 27.85
C GLN A 170 -35.59 -53.03 28.66
N PRO A 171 -36.80 -52.93 29.24
CA PRO A 171 -37.49 -54.08 29.82
C PRO A 171 -37.98 -55.07 28.75
#